data_AF-A0A9E3CXU5-F1
#
_entry.id   AF-A0A9E3CXU5-F1
#
_cell.length_a   1.000
_cell.length_b   1.000
_cell.length_c   1.000
_cell.angle_alpha   90.00
_cell.angle_beta   90.00
_cell.angle_gamma   90.00
#
_symmetry.space_group_name_H-M   'P 1'
#
loop_
_entity.id
_entity.type
_entity.pdbx_description
1 polymer ?
#
loop_
_entity_poly.entity_id
_entity_poly.type
_entity_poly.pdbx_seq_one_letter_code
_entity_poly.pdbx_strand_id
1 'polypeptide(L)'
;MSERTVPARPRARAEGVVVRELPEEVLVYDLDTHKAVCLNSTAAMVWRLCDGRRTASEIRRSLEKASGGRVPEELVWLALEQLGRDNLLDTRVPRPDELAGLSRRELIKRVGLAAAVALPAVASIVAPTPAQAGSCLPSGASCSTSADCCSACGVDNKCI
;
A
#
# COMPACT_ATOMS: atom_id res chain seq x y z
N MET A 1 29.92 -4.28 -24.90
CA MET A 1 30.11 -4.73 -23.51
C MET A 1 28.74 -4.80 -22.88
N SER A 2 28.23 -6.01 -22.59
CA SER A 2 26.91 -6.18 -21.96
C SER A 2 27.10 -5.98 -20.46
N GLU A 3 26.69 -4.83 -19.95
CA GLU A 3 26.60 -4.59 -18.50
C GLU A 3 25.68 -5.67 -17.91
N ARG A 4 26.23 -6.51 -17.03
CA ARG A 4 25.42 -7.47 -16.28
C ARG A 4 24.64 -6.67 -15.25
N THR A 5 23.39 -6.37 -15.53
CA THR A 5 22.47 -5.76 -14.59
C THR A 5 22.35 -6.66 -13.37
N VAL A 6 22.84 -6.20 -12.22
CA VAL A 6 22.72 -6.95 -10.96
C VAL A 6 21.23 -7.07 -10.64
N PRO A 7 20.70 -8.29 -10.38
CA PRO A 7 19.29 -8.46 -10.11
C PRO A 7 18.91 -7.71 -8.83
N ALA A 8 17.89 -6.87 -8.93
CA ALA A 8 17.45 -6.05 -7.82
C ALA A 8 16.95 -6.89 -6.64
N ARG A 9 17.30 -6.46 -5.43
CA ARG A 9 16.91 -7.10 -4.17
C ARG A 9 16.12 -6.10 -3.33
N PRO A 10 14.79 -6.02 -3.51
CA PRO A 10 13.97 -5.05 -2.81
C PRO A 10 14.00 -5.28 -1.30
N ARG A 11 14.01 -4.19 -0.55
CA ARG A 11 13.87 -4.19 0.91
C ARG A 11 12.68 -3.33 1.31
N ALA A 12 11.77 -3.92 2.07
CA ALA A 12 10.64 -3.23 2.66
C ALA A 12 11.14 -2.22 3.69
N ARG A 13 10.54 -1.03 3.66
CA ARG A 13 10.83 0.03 4.62
C ARG A 13 10.30 -0.38 5.99
N ALA A 14 11.16 -0.35 7.00
CA ALA A 14 10.82 -0.69 8.39
C ALA A 14 10.79 0.54 9.32
N GLU A 15 11.52 1.60 8.99
CA GLU A 15 11.58 2.82 9.77
C GLU A 15 10.42 3.76 9.42
N GLY A 16 9.87 4.44 10.42
CA GLY A 16 8.83 5.45 10.20
C GLY A 16 7.48 4.87 9.72
N VAL A 17 7.23 3.56 9.91
CA VAL A 17 5.97 2.92 9.51
C VAL A 17 5.35 2.15 10.68
N VAL A 18 4.02 2.20 10.78
CA VAL A 18 3.22 1.38 11.69
C VAL A 18 2.43 0.38 10.87
N VAL A 19 2.57 -0.90 11.18
CA VAL A 19 1.95 -2.00 10.41
C VAL A 19 0.83 -2.61 11.24
N ARG A 20 -0.34 -2.76 10.63
CA ARG A 20 -1.48 -3.47 11.21
C ARG A 20 -1.94 -4.58 10.28
N GLU A 21 -1.98 -5.80 10.80
CA GLU A 21 -2.50 -6.94 10.08
C GLU A 21 -4.03 -7.01 10.22
N LEU A 22 -4.70 -7.22 9.09
CA LEU A 22 -6.12 -7.49 8.99
C LEU A 22 -6.31 -8.85 8.29
N PRO A 23 -7.50 -9.48 8.38
CA PRO A 23 -7.69 -10.84 7.85
C PRO A 23 -7.34 -11.01 6.36
N GLU A 24 -7.61 -10.00 5.53
CA GLU A 24 -7.42 -10.08 4.07
C GLU A 24 -6.43 -9.05 3.52
N GLU A 25 -5.93 -8.15 4.37
CA GLU A 25 -5.13 -7.00 3.98
C GLU A 25 -4.13 -6.59 5.06
N VAL A 26 -3.14 -5.80 4.68
CA VAL A 26 -2.17 -5.20 5.60
C VAL A 26 -2.26 -3.69 5.46
N LEU A 27 -2.52 -3.00 6.56
CA LEU A 27 -2.48 -1.55 6.61
C LEU A 27 -1.09 -1.10 7.06
N VAL A 28 -0.45 -0.26 6.25
CA VAL A 28 0.83 0.37 6.58
C VAL A 28 0.62 1.86 6.70
N TYR A 29 0.84 2.41 7.88
CA TYR A 29 0.75 3.85 8.15
C TYR A 29 2.14 4.47 8.15
N ASP A 30 2.40 5.36 7.21
CA ASP A 30 3.66 6.13 7.12
C ASP A 30 3.57 7.33 8.07
N LEU A 31 4.45 7.35 9.07
CA LEU A 31 4.49 8.37 10.11
C LEU A 31 5.01 9.72 9.59
N ASP A 32 5.79 9.72 8.51
CA ASP A 32 6.34 10.96 7.94
C ASP A 32 5.33 11.66 7.03
N THR A 33 4.56 10.88 6.27
CA THR A 33 3.60 11.41 5.30
C THR A 33 2.15 11.43 5.80
N HIS A 34 1.89 10.84 6.98
CA HIS A 34 0.56 10.63 7.54
C HIS A 34 -0.41 9.90 6.58
N LYS A 35 0.14 9.02 5.75
CA LYS A 35 -0.63 8.24 4.77
C LYS A 35 -0.82 6.81 5.28
N ALA A 36 -2.05 6.33 5.17
CA ALA A 36 -2.37 4.93 5.36
C ALA A 36 -2.40 4.23 4.00
N VAL A 37 -1.71 3.09 3.88
CA VAL A 37 -1.62 2.31 2.66
C VAL A 37 -2.18 0.91 2.94
N CYS A 38 -3.29 0.57 2.30
CA CYS A 38 -3.86 -0.78 2.33
C CYS A 38 -3.22 -1.65 1.25
N LEU A 39 -2.67 -2.78 1.67
CA LEU A 39 -2.10 -3.81 0.80
C LEU A 39 -3.04 -5.01 0.79
N ASN A 40 -3.50 -5.43 -0.39
CA ASN A 40 -4.20 -6.71 -0.48
C ASN A 40 -3.25 -7.88 -0.22
N SER A 41 -3.79 -9.09 -0.06
CA SER A 41 -3.03 -10.31 0.24
C SER A 41 -1.78 -10.50 -0.65
N THR A 42 -1.91 -10.34 -1.97
CA THR A 42 -0.79 -10.47 -2.91
C THR A 42 0.29 -9.40 -2.69
N ALA A 43 -0.11 -8.12 -2.59
CA ALA A 43 0.82 -7.01 -2.38
C ALA A 43 1.53 -7.11 -1.02
N ALA A 44 0.77 -7.47 0.03
CA ALA A 44 1.29 -7.70 1.37
C ALA A 44 2.33 -8.84 1.38
N MET A 45 2.08 -9.91 0.64
CA MET A 45 3.03 -11.03 0.57
C MET A 45 4.30 -10.66 -0.18
N VAL A 46 4.22 -9.92 -1.29
CA VAL A 46 5.40 -9.37 -1.97
C VAL A 46 6.18 -8.47 -1.01
N TRP A 47 5.51 -7.55 -0.33
CA TRP A 47 6.11 -6.62 0.61
C TRP A 47 6.85 -7.34 1.74
N ARG A 48 6.23 -8.35 2.37
CA ARG A 48 6.87 -9.19 3.41
C ARG A 48 8.11 -9.95 2.91
N LEU A 49 8.14 -10.32 1.64
CA LEU A 49 9.27 -11.04 1.04
C LEU A 49 10.42 -10.12 0.61
N CYS A 50 10.21 -8.80 0.60
CA CYS A 50 11.22 -7.78 0.31
C CYS A 50 12.16 -7.61 1.52
N ASP A 51 13.13 -8.50 1.67
CA ASP A 51 14.08 -8.52 2.78
C ASP A 51 15.48 -7.98 2.42
N GLY A 52 15.64 -7.44 1.21
CA GLY A 52 16.93 -7.01 0.66
C GLY A 52 17.83 -8.17 0.22
N ARG A 53 17.36 -9.42 0.27
CA ARG A 53 18.12 -10.62 -0.10
C ARG A 53 17.51 -11.32 -1.30
N ARG A 54 16.19 -11.43 -1.35
CA ARG A 54 15.47 -12.08 -2.46
C ARG A 54 15.41 -11.20 -3.70
N THR A 55 15.58 -11.82 -4.85
CA THR A 55 15.33 -11.25 -6.18
C THR A 55 13.84 -11.34 -6.55
N ALA A 56 13.40 -10.57 -7.55
CA ALA A 56 12.02 -10.63 -8.06
C ALA A 56 11.60 -12.07 -8.45
N SER A 57 12.49 -12.83 -9.09
CA SER A 57 12.21 -14.22 -9.48
C SER A 57 12.11 -15.18 -8.28
N GLU A 58 12.80 -14.91 -7.17
CA GLU A 58 12.67 -15.68 -5.92
C GLU A 58 11.38 -15.34 -5.16
N ILE A 59 10.98 -14.08 -5.18
CA ILE A 59 9.68 -13.63 -4.67
C ILE A 59 8.56 -14.31 -5.48
N ARG A 60 8.67 -14.34 -6.82
CA ARG A 60 7.73 -15.04 -7.71
C ARG A 60 7.59 -16.52 -7.34
N ARG A 61 8.70 -17.24 -7.17
CA ARG A 61 8.68 -18.66 -6.76
C ARG A 61 7.99 -18.87 -5.41
N SER A 62 8.16 -17.93 -4.48
CA SER A 62 7.50 -17.96 -3.17
C SER A 62 5.98 -17.74 -3.30
N LEU A 63 5.56 -16.86 -4.22
CA LEU A 63 4.15 -16.65 -4.57
C LEU A 63 3.52 -17.90 -5.19
N GLU A 64 4.20 -18.56 -6.14
CA GLU A 64 3.71 -19.79 -6.75
C GLU A 64 3.50 -20.91 -5.73
N LYS A 65 4.44 -21.04 -4.79
CA LYS A 65 4.34 -22.05 -3.73
C LYS A 65 3.15 -21.78 -2.81
N ALA A 66 2.88 -20.52 -2.48
CA ALA A 66 1.77 -20.15 -1.60
C ALA A 66 0.40 -20.26 -2.29
N SER A 67 0.31 -19.94 -3.58
CA SER A 67 -0.94 -19.99 -4.35
C SER A 67 -1.23 -21.37 -4.96
N GLY A 68 -0.24 -22.26 -5.03
CA GLY A 68 -0.38 -23.56 -5.68
C GLY A 68 -0.50 -23.48 -7.21
N GLY A 69 -0.20 -22.33 -7.81
CA GLY A 69 -0.34 -22.11 -9.24
C GLY A 69 0.73 -21.20 -9.84
N ARG A 70 0.72 -21.09 -11.17
CA ARG A 70 1.71 -20.29 -11.89
C ARG A 70 1.49 -18.80 -11.64
N VAL A 71 2.58 -18.08 -11.36
CA VAL A 71 2.57 -16.64 -11.14
C VAL A 71 3.53 -15.99 -12.14
N PRO A 72 3.03 -15.11 -13.02
CA PRO A 72 3.87 -14.37 -13.97
C PRO A 72 4.81 -13.41 -13.24
N GLU A 73 6.01 -13.22 -13.77
CA GLU A 73 7.03 -12.37 -13.12
C GLU A 73 6.64 -10.89 -13.14
N GLU A 74 5.90 -10.48 -14.16
CA GLU A 74 5.31 -9.16 -14.32
C GLU A 74 4.44 -8.75 -13.13
N LEU A 75 3.80 -9.73 -12.46
CA LEU A 75 3.00 -9.47 -11.27
C LEU A 75 3.86 -9.00 -10.09
N VAL A 76 5.06 -9.57 -9.92
CA VAL A 76 6.00 -9.13 -8.88
C VAL A 76 6.48 -7.72 -9.18
N TRP A 77 6.85 -7.45 -10.44
CA TRP A 77 7.28 -6.11 -10.86
C TRP A 77 6.17 -5.06 -10.71
N LEU A 78 4.90 -5.44 -10.98
CA LEU A 78 3.75 -4.58 -10.75
C LEU A 78 3.58 -4.22 -9.27
N ALA A 79 3.76 -5.21 -8.38
CA ALA A 79 3.72 -4.98 -6.94
C ALA A 79 4.88 -4.10 -6.46
N LEU A 80 6.12 -4.39 -6.88
CA LEU A 80 7.30 -3.61 -6.49
C LEU A 80 7.23 -2.15 -6.96
N GLU A 81 6.74 -1.92 -8.18
CA GLU A 81 6.50 -0.56 -8.69
C GLU A 81 5.50 0.19 -7.80
N GLN A 82 4.42 -0.47 -7.40
CA GLN A 82 3.38 0.17 -6.59
C GLN A 82 3.84 0.43 -5.16
N LEU A 83 4.49 -0.55 -4.52
CA LEU A 83 5.10 -0.39 -3.19
C LEU A 83 6.16 0.74 -3.18
N GLY A 84 6.97 0.85 -4.23
CA GLY A 84 7.94 1.93 -4.36
C GLY A 84 7.31 3.31 -4.58
N ARG A 85 6.16 3.40 -5.26
CA ARG A 85 5.41 4.65 -5.42
C ARG A 85 4.85 5.15 -4.08
N ASP A 86 4.33 4.25 -3.26
CA ASP A 86 3.74 4.54 -1.95
C ASP A 86 4.76 4.56 -0.80
N ASN A 87 6.07 4.68 -1.09
CA ASN A 87 7.14 4.84 -0.10
C ASN A 87 7.28 3.66 0.90
N LEU A 88 6.92 2.44 0.47
CA LEU A 88 6.96 1.24 1.29
C LEU A 88 8.23 0.40 1.14
N LEU A 89 9.18 0.85 0.31
CA LEU A 89 10.49 0.23 0.10
C LEU A 89 11.60 1.21 0.51
N ASP A 90 12.69 0.70 1.10
CA ASP A 90 13.88 1.52 1.44
C ASP A 90 14.46 2.22 0.21
N THR A 91 14.41 1.56 -0.94
CA THR A 91 14.88 2.11 -2.21
C THR A 91 13.93 1.67 -3.31
N ARG A 92 13.54 2.61 -4.17
CA ARG A 92 12.74 2.28 -5.37
C ARG A 92 13.55 1.38 -6.28
N VAL A 93 12.92 0.27 -6.67
CA VAL A 93 13.51 -0.68 -7.59
C VAL A 93 13.04 -0.36 -9.01
N PRO A 94 13.95 -0.04 -9.96
CA PRO A 94 13.57 0.14 -11.35
C PRO A 94 13.15 -1.20 -11.97
N ARG A 95 12.20 -1.14 -12.90
CA ARG A 95 11.83 -2.30 -13.71
C ARG A 95 12.99 -2.67 -14.65
N PRO A 96 13.15 -3.95 -15.00
CA PRO A 96 14.09 -4.36 -16.04
C PRO A 96 13.71 -3.71 -17.38
N ASP A 97 14.69 -3.47 -18.25
CA ASP A 97 14.52 -2.73 -19.51
C ASP A 97 13.41 -3.31 -20.40
N GLU A 98 13.26 -4.63 -20.40
CA GLU A 98 12.21 -5.38 -21.12
C GLU A 98 10.78 -4.96 -20.70
N LEU A 99 10.61 -4.51 -19.45
CA LEU A 99 9.34 -4.08 -18.88
C LEU A 99 9.23 -2.56 -18.72
N ALA A 100 10.35 -1.82 -18.77
CA ALA A 100 10.41 -0.39 -18.49
C ALA A 100 9.49 0.44 -19.41
N GLY A 101 9.36 0.05 -20.68
CA GLY A 101 8.49 0.72 -21.66
C GLY A 101 6.99 0.38 -21.56
N LEU A 102 6.59 -0.58 -20.72
CA LEU A 102 5.21 -1.03 -20.65
C LEU A 102 4.39 -0.16 -19.69
N SER A 103 3.14 0.13 -20.06
CA SER A 103 2.18 0.74 -19.14
C SER A 103 1.69 -0.28 -18.10
N ARG A 104 1.16 0.23 -16.97
CA ARG A 104 0.51 -0.62 -15.95
C ARG A 104 -0.57 -1.51 -16.55
N ARG A 105 -1.40 -0.96 -17.45
CA ARG A 105 -2.46 -1.70 -18.14
C ARG A 105 -1.89 -2.82 -19.02
N GLU A 106 -0.76 -2.57 -19.67
CA GLU A 106 -0.10 -3.57 -20.52
C GLU A 106 0.53 -4.71 -19.71
N LEU A 107 1.13 -4.39 -18.56
CA LEU A 107 1.59 -5.42 -17.62
C LEU A 107 0.43 -6.29 -17.11
N ILE A 108 -0.69 -5.67 -16.72
CA ILE A 108 -1.88 -6.41 -16.26
C ILE A 108 -2.40 -7.34 -17.36
N LYS A 109 -2.42 -6.91 -18.63
CA LYS A 109 -2.78 -7.78 -19.75
C LYS A 109 -1.83 -8.97 -19.92
N ARG A 110 -0.53 -8.77 -19.73
CA ARG A 110 0.48 -9.85 -19.81
C ARG A 110 0.39 -10.84 -18.65
N VAL A 111 0.03 -10.36 -17.45
CA VAL A 111 -0.32 -11.23 -16.33
C VAL A 111 -1.51 -12.12 -16.72
N GLY A 112 -2.50 -11.53 -17.38
CA GLY A 112 -3.64 -12.24 -17.95
C GLY A 112 -4.56 -12.87 -16.89
N LEU A 113 -5.64 -13.50 -17.36
CA LEU A 113 -6.57 -14.24 -16.49
C LEU A 113 -6.03 -15.61 -16.06
N ALA A 114 -4.84 -16.00 -16.54
CA ALA A 114 -4.21 -17.28 -16.25
C ALA A 114 -3.40 -17.29 -14.94
N ALA A 115 -3.23 -16.14 -14.29
CA ALA A 115 -2.59 -16.07 -12.99
C ALA A 115 -3.49 -16.68 -11.91
N ALA A 116 -2.93 -17.59 -11.12
CA ALA A 116 -3.65 -18.25 -10.02
C ALA A 116 -3.82 -17.36 -8.76
N VAL A 117 -3.57 -16.06 -8.89
CA VAL A 117 -3.50 -15.11 -7.77
C VAL A 117 -4.16 -13.79 -8.14
N ALA A 118 -4.68 -13.10 -7.13
CA ALA A 118 -5.21 -11.74 -7.28
C ALA A 118 -4.11 -10.77 -7.71
N LEU A 119 -4.46 -9.78 -8.54
CA LEU A 119 -3.55 -8.69 -8.89
C LEU A 119 -3.15 -7.91 -7.64
N PRO A 120 -1.88 -7.49 -7.50
CA PRO A 120 -1.45 -6.66 -6.39
C PRO A 120 -2.18 -5.31 -6.43
N ALA A 121 -2.77 -4.95 -5.30
CA ALA A 121 -3.45 -3.68 -5.10
C ALA A 121 -2.86 -2.99 -3.87
N VAL A 122 -2.47 -1.74 -4.08
CA VAL A 122 -1.99 -0.81 -3.06
C VAL A 122 -2.88 0.42 -3.15
N ALA A 123 -3.68 0.64 -2.12
CA ALA A 123 -4.58 1.78 -2.04
C ALA A 123 -4.10 2.69 -0.91
N SER A 124 -3.76 3.94 -1.24
CA SER A 124 -3.36 4.93 -0.24
C SER A 124 -4.49 5.90 0.06
N ILE A 125 -4.67 6.18 1.35
CA ILE A 125 -5.63 7.14 1.88
C ILE A 125 -4.84 8.12 2.74
N VAL A 126 -4.98 9.41 2.47
CA VAL A 126 -4.45 10.45 3.35
C VAL A 126 -5.34 10.47 4.59
N ALA A 127 -4.76 10.20 5.77
CA ALA A 127 -5.52 10.30 7.00
C ALA A 127 -5.87 11.78 7.24
N PRO A 128 -7.14 12.12 7.56
CA PRO A 128 -7.47 13.47 7.99
C PRO A 128 -6.62 13.83 9.22
N THR A 129 -6.20 15.09 9.31
CA THR A 129 -5.52 15.55 10.53
C THR A 129 -6.43 15.31 11.74
N PRO A 130 -5.91 15.08 12.96
CA PRO A 130 -6.75 14.86 14.14
C PRO A 130 -7.79 15.98 14.35
N ALA A 131 -7.45 17.23 13.99
CA ALA A 131 -8.36 18.37 14.01
C ALA A 131 -9.56 18.24 13.04
N GLN A 132 -9.39 17.51 11.94
CA GLN A 132 -10.43 17.21 10.95
C GLN A 132 -11.21 15.92 11.25
N ALA A 133 -10.73 15.11 12.20
CA ALA A 133 -11.41 13.90 12.66
C ALA A 133 -12.38 14.16 13.82
N GLY A 134 -12.47 15.41 14.29
CA GLY A 134 -13.47 15.82 15.27
C GLY A 134 -14.87 15.69 14.68
N SER A 135 -15.64 14.71 15.19
CA SER A 135 -17.05 14.52 14.81
C SER A 135 -17.98 15.51 15.50
N CYS A 136 -17.47 16.30 16.44
CA CYS A 136 -18.23 17.21 17.27
C CYS A 136 -17.78 18.67 17.07
N LEU A 137 -18.74 19.57 17.16
CA LEU A 137 -18.54 21.00 17.02
C LEU A 137 -17.95 21.59 18.33
N PRO A 138 -17.00 22.54 18.22
CA PRO A 138 -16.40 23.21 19.37
C PRO A 138 -17.39 24.18 20.04
N SER A 139 -17.12 24.56 21.29
CA SER A 139 -17.93 25.56 22.01
C SER A 139 -18.08 26.86 21.20
N GLY A 140 -19.30 27.38 21.13
CA GLY A 140 -19.67 28.57 20.37
C GLY A 140 -20.12 28.32 18.92
N ALA A 141 -19.94 27.12 18.38
CA ALA A 141 -20.46 26.74 17.06
C ALA A 141 -21.99 26.52 17.11
N SER A 142 -22.66 26.81 15.99
CA SER A 142 -24.11 26.62 15.88
C SER A 142 -24.48 25.13 15.84
N CYS A 143 -25.44 24.71 16.65
CA CYS A 143 -25.91 23.33 16.75
C CYS A 143 -27.43 23.23 16.56
N SER A 144 -27.87 22.05 16.14
CA SER A 144 -29.29 21.70 16.00
C SER A 144 -29.72 20.73 17.10
N THR A 145 -28.79 19.87 17.52
CA THR A 145 -28.98 18.89 18.58
C THR A 145 -27.74 18.81 19.48
N SER A 146 -27.89 18.29 20.70
CA SER A 146 -26.76 18.08 21.61
C SER A 146 -25.71 17.09 21.08
N ALA A 147 -26.11 16.19 20.16
CA ALA A 147 -25.20 15.24 19.53
C ALA A 147 -24.21 15.90 18.55
N ASP A 148 -24.50 17.13 18.10
CA ASP A 148 -23.61 17.87 17.21
C ASP A 148 -22.39 18.44 17.96
N CYS A 149 -22.47 18.59 19.29
CA CYS A 149 -21.48 19.26 20.13
C CYS A 149 -20.61 18.25 20.89
N CYS A 150 -19.38 18.65 21.28
CA CYS A 150 -18.52 17.77 22.08
C CYS A 150 -19.04 17.56 23.51
N SER A 151 -19.87 18.49 24.00
CA SER A 151 -20.55 18.41 25.28
C SER A 151 -22.06 18.47 25.10
N ALA A 152 -22.63 19.67 24.92
CA ALA A 152 -24.07 19.85 24.74
C ALA A 152 -24.40 21.08 23.89
N CYS A 153 -25.62 21.12 23.35
CA CYS A 153 -26.17 22.28 22.68
C CYS A 153 -26.94 23.13 23.70
N GLY A 154 -26.51 24.38 23.89
CA GLY A 154 -27.16 25.35 24.75
C GLY A 154 -28.44 25.92 24.14
N VAL A 155 -29.16 26.73 24.93
CA VAL A 155 -30.48 27.30 24.56
C VAL A 155 -30.43 28.28 23.38
N ASP A 156 -29.26 28.86 23.08
CA ASP A 156 -29.06 29.78 21.94
C ASP A 156 -28.67 29.04 20.64
N ASN A 157 -28.91 27.72 20.57
CA ASN A 157 -28.41 26.86 19.49
C ASN A 157 -26.89 26.97 19.31
N LYS A 158 -26.14 27.09 20.40
CA LYS A 158 -24.68 27.13 20.41
C LYS A 158 -24.11 26.05 21.32
N CYS A 159 -23.04 25.38 20.89
CA CYS A 159 -22.34 24.40 21.71
C CYS A 159 -21.72 25.07 22.94
N ILE A 160 -21.82 24.39 24.09
CA ILE A 160 -21.21 24.81 25.37
C ILE A 160 -20.12 23.84 25.81
#